data_AF-A0A7S4G0C7-F1
#
_entry.id   AF-A0A7S4G0C7-F1
#
_cell.length_a   1.000
_cell.length_b   1.000
_cell.length_c   1.000
_cell.angle_alpha   90.00
_cell.angle_beta   90.00
_cell.angle_gamma   90.00
#
_symmetry.space_group_name_H-M   'P 1'
#
loop_
_entity.id
_entity.type
_entity.pdbx_description
1 polymer ?
#
loop_
_entity_poly.entity_id
_entity_poly.type
_entity_poly.pdbx_seq_one_letter_code
_entity_poly.pdbx_strand_id
1 'polypeptide(L)'
;MPRSRSRSDSSRREYAREGSANSHGRRSRSREDSYSDDEPRRSPKDYIKLTDADAAFILGKGGKTKQKIARVSGAGLELPARSLTLEITGSDEERRLAKKYVECVMAQRVGDVVLDDRDSRFENDCTIVLVPSDCAGFVTGKNGAFLRQVEQED
;
A
#
# COMPACT_ATOMS: atom_id res chain seq x y z
N MET A 1 -52.84 -3.69 -66.70
CA MET A 1 -51.56 -2.94 -66.60
C MET A 1 -51.41 -2.09 -67.85
N PRO A 2 -51.21 -0.77 -67.71
CA PRO A 2 -49.85 -0.21 -67.75
C PRO A 2 -49.57 0.81 -66.64
N ARG A 3 -48.27 1.08 -66.45
CA ARG A 3 -47.65 2.01 -65.49
C ARG A 3 -47.36 3.36 -66.16
N SER A 4 -47.43 4.45 -65.40
CA SER A 4 -46.65 5.70 -65.54
C SER A 4 -46.77 6.49 -64.23
N ARG A 5 -45.77 6.54 -63.33
CA ARG A 5 -44.58 7.40 -63.26
C ARG A 5 -44.85 8.92 -63.12
N SER A 6 -44.04 9.53 -62.23
CA SER A 6 -43.64 10.97 -62.15
C SER A 6 -44.54 11.84 -61.26
N ARG A 7 -44.10 12.85 -60.50
CA ARG A 7 -42.83 13.41 -59.97
C ARG A 7 -43.25 14.70 -59.22
N SER A 8 -42.52 15.07 -58.17
CA SER A 8 -42.20 16.46 -57.72
C SER A 8 -43.30 17.51 -57.42
N ASP A 9 -43.22 18.01 -56.17
CA ASP A 9 -42.95 19.41 -55.81
C ASP A 9 -44.10 20.41 -55.50
N SER A 10 -43.83 21.16 -54.42
CA SER A 10 -44.14 22.58 -54.16
C SER A 10 -45.53 23.05 -53.72
N SER A 11 -45.56 23.45 -52.45
CA SER A 11 -45.83 24.83 -51.99
C SER A 11 -47.24 25.45 -52.17
N ARG A 12 -47.95 25.62 -51.05
CA ARG A 12 -48.60 26.90 -50.62
C ARG A 12 -49.30 26.72 -49.26
N ARG A 13 -48.83 27.41 -48.21
CA ARG A 13 -49.39 28.67 -47.64
C ARG A 13 -50.77 28.48 -46.98
N GLU A 14 -50.83 28.52 -45.65
CA GLU A 14 -51.19 29.71 -44.81
C GLU A 14 -52.67 29.50 -44.40
N TYR A 15 -53.22 29.71 -43.19
CA TYR A 15 -53.04 30.66 -42.08
C TYR A 15 -53.81 30.11 -40.85
N ALA A 16 -53.24 30.34 -39.66
CA ALA A 16 -53.83 30.56 -38.33
C ALA A 16 -55.23 30.01 -37.95
N ARG A 17 -55.29 29.25 -36.84
CA ARG A 17 -56.24 29.53 -35.73
C ARG A 17 -55.65 29.18 -34.36
N GLU A 18 -55.98 30.05 -33.43
CA GLU A 18 -55.48 30.22 -32.06
C GLU A 18 -55.85 29.07 -31.11
N GLY A 19 -55.05 28.89 -30.07
CA GLY A 19 -55.32 27.95 -28.98
C GLY A 19 -54.31 28.08 -27.85
N SER A 20 -54.49 29.12 -27.03
CA SER A 20 -53.75 29.38 -25.79
C SER A 20 -53.98 28.28 -24.74
N ALA A 21 -52.91 27.63 -24.26
CA ALA A 21 -52.90 26.95 -22.95
C ALA A 21 -51.47 26.60 -22.51
N ASN A 22 -50.85 27.55 -21.82
CA ASN A 22 -50.13 27.37 -20.55
C ASN A 22 -49.52 25.98 -20.24
N SER A 23 -48.19 25.84 -20.32
CA SER A 23 -47.42 25.09 -19.30
C SER A 23 -45.94 25.50 -19.31
N HIS A 24 -45.59 26.50 -18.50
CA HIS A 24 -44.20 26.74 -18.10
C HIS A 24 -43.81 25.74 -17.01
N GLY A 25 -43.62 24.48 -17.42
CA GLY A 25 -42.97 23.45 -16.60
C GLY A 25 -41.47 23.72 -16.56
N ARG A 26 -41.03 24.33 -15.46
CA ARG A 26 -39.62 24.63 -15.17
C ARG A 26 -38.76 23.38 -15.40
N ARG A 27 -37.85 23.44 -16.36
CA ARG A 27 -36.71 22.50 -16.46
C ARG A 27 -35.79 22.78 -15.28
N SER A 28 -36.04 22.11 -14.16
CA SER A 28 -35.04 21.87 -13.14
C SER A 28 -33.94 21.04 -13.80
N ARG A 29 -32.94 21.73 -14.36
CA ARG A 29 -31.64 21.12 -14.65
C ARG A 29 -31.04 20.84 -13.28
N SER A 30 -31.35 19.67 -12.73
CA SER A 30 -30.59 19.08 -11.65
C SER A 30 -29.16 18.96 -12.17
N ARG A 31 -28.34 19.95 -11.84
CA ARG A 31 -26.91 19.74 -11.65
C ARG A 31 -26.82 18.82 -10.44
N GLU A 32 -26.98 17.53 -10.68
CA GLU A 32 -26.47 16.56 -9.74
C GLU A 32 -24.98 16.47 -10.05
N ASP A 33 -24.26 17.28 -9.29
CA ASP A 33 -22.88 17.08 -8.87
C ASP A 33 -22.50 15.61 -9.02
N SER A 34 -21.87 15.28 -10.14
CA SER A 34 -21.03 14.10 -10.22
C SER A 34 -19.91 14.36 -9.23
N TYR A 35 -20.09 13.93 -7.98
CA TYR A 35 -19.00 13.66 -7.07
C TYR A 35 -18.09 12.70 -7.82
N SER A 36 -17.09 13.25 -8.51
CA SER A 36 -15.93 12.51 -8.93
C SER A 36 -15.38 11.94 -7.64
N ASP A 37 -15.59 10.65 -7.43
CA ASP A 37 -14.88 9.84 -6.44
C ASP A 37 -13.41 9.76 -6.91
N ASP A 38 -12.76 10.92 -6.92
CA ASP A 38 -11.32 11.11 -7.08
C ASP A 38 -10.68 11.07 -5.68
N GLU A 39 -11.20 10.18 -4.82
CA GLU A 39 -10.41 9.70 -3.69
C GLU A 39 -9.25 8.93 -4.31
N PRO A 40 -7.99 9.36 -4.09
CA PRO A 40 -6.85 8.66 -4.67
C PRO A 40 -6.93 7.23 -4.16
N ARG A 41 -7.15 6.27 -5.08
CA ARG A 41 -7.26 4.83 -4.79
C ARG A 41 -6.23 4.47 -3.73
N ARG A 42 -6.68 4.38 -2.47
CA ARG A 42 -5.78 4.30 -1.33
C ARG A 42 -4.97 3.03 -1.51
N SER A 43 -3.67 3.16 -1.74
CA SER A 43 -2.81 2.01 -2.00
C SER A 43 -3.01 0.99 -0.87
N PRO A 44 -3.07 -0.31 -1.18
CA PRO A 44 -3.31 -1.33 -0.18
C PRO A 44 -2.30 -1.21 0.96
N LYS A 45 -2.83 -1.12 2.19
CA LYS A 45 -2.05 -1.02 3.42
C LYS A 45 -2.28 -2.25 4.27
N ASP A 46 -1.20 -2.70 4.88
CA ASP A 46 -1.24 -3.72 5.92
C ASP A 46 -1.04 -3.10 7.30
N TYR A 47 -1.64 -3.70 8.32
CA TYR A 47 -1.61 -3.19 9.69
C TYR A 47 -1.18 -4.29 10.66
N ILE A 48 -0.25 -3.98 11.55
CA ILE A 48 0.16 -4.84 12.66
C ILE A 48 -0.10 -4.12 13.97
N LYS A 49 -0.86 -4.76 14.87
CA LYS A 49 -1.06 -4.25 16.23
C LYS A 49 0.14 -4.64 17.09
N LEU A 50 0.70 -3.67 17.80
CA LEU A 50 1.88 -3.84 18.65
C LEU A 50 1.51 -3.60 20.11
N THR A 51 2.32 -4.13 21.02
CA THR A 51 2.35 -3.66 22.41
C THR A 51 3.25 -2.42 22.51
N ASP A 52 3.16 -1.65 23.60
CA ASP A 52 4.09 -0.52 23.83
C ASP A 52 5.56 -0.96 23.80
N ALA A 53 5.86 -2.14 24.34
CA ALA A 53 7.21 -2.70 24.33
C ALA A 53 7.69 -3.05 22.91
N ASP A 54 6.83 -3.65 22.10
CA ASP A 54 7.15 -3.98 20.70
C ASP A 54 7.27 -2.72 19.84
N ALA A 55 6.42 -1.73 20.05
CA ALA A 55 6.47 -0.43 19.37
C ALA A 55 7.81 0.27 19.61
N ALA A 56 8.24 0.37 20.87
CA ALA A 56 9.53 0.96 21.23
C ALA A 56 10.71 0.18 20.61
N PHE A 57 10.61 -1.15 20.58
CA PHE A 57 11.67 -2.02 20.04
C PHE A 57 11.77 -1.93 18.50
N ILE A 58 10.64 -1.94 17.80
CA ILE A 58 10.56 -1.80 16.34
C ILE A 58 11.02 -0.42 15.87
N LEU A 59 10.72 0.65 16.61
CA LEU A 59 11.28 1.96 16.32
C LEU A 59 12.80 1.94 16.53
N GLY A 60 13.25 1.38 17.65
CA GLY A 60 14.66 1.38 18.05
C GLY A 60 15.18 2.80 18.34
N LYS A 61 16.44 2.89 18.76
CA LYS A 61 17.06 4.18 19.11
C LYS A 61 17.13 5.09 17.88
N GLY A 62 16.32 6.15 17.88
CA GLY A 62 16.26 7.13 16.79
C GLY A 62 15.59 6.62 15.50
N GLY A 63 14.75 5.59 15.58
CA GLY A 63 14.05 5.08 14.38
C GLY A 63 14.89 4.16 13.50
N LYS A 64 16.12 3.79 13.92
CA LYS A 64 17.07 3.02 13.10
C LYS A 64 16.54 1.64 12.73
N THR A 65 15.85 0.94 13.64
CA THR A 65 15.31 -0.39 13.36
C THR A 65 14.20 -0.30 12.31
N LYS A 66 13.29 0.67 12.44
CA LYS A 66 12.26 0.97 11.42
C LYS A 66 12.89 1.23 10.05
N GLN A 67 13.92 2.09 10.00
CA GLN A 67 14.61 2.44 8.76
C GLN A 67 15.30 1.23 8.11
N LYS A 68 15.92 0.37 8.91
CA LYS A 68 16.53 -0.88 8.41
C LYS A 68 15.47 -1.78 7.78
N ILE A 69 14.36 -2.04 8.48
CA ILE A 69 13.28 -2.89 7.97
C ILE A 69 12.73 -2.32 6.66
N ALA A 70 12.42 -1.03 6.63
CA ALA A 70 11.93 -0.35 5.43
C ALA A 70 12.92 -0.46 4.25
N ARG A 71 14.22 -0.32 4.53
CA ARG A 71 15.28 -0.44 3.53
C ARG A 71 15.38 -1.84 2.96
N VAL A 72 15.41 -2.88 3.80
CA VAL A 72 15.58 -4.26 3.33
C VAL A 72 14.31 -4.83 2.69
N SER A 73 13.13 -4.37 3.10
CA SER A 73 11.86 -4.86 2.55
C SER A 73 11.34 -4.04 1.38
N GLY A 74 11.90 -2.86 1.10
CA GLY A 74 11.36 -1.89 0.12
C GLY A 74 10.03 -1.25 0.52
N ALA A 75 9.50 -1.56 1.71
CA ALA A 75 8.19 -1.10 2.15
C ALA A 75 8.29 0.22 2.92
N GLY A 76 7.24 1.03 2.84
CA GLY A 76 7.03 2.14 3.78
C GLY A 76 6.51 1.62 5.12
N LEU A 77 7.17 1.98 6.22
CA LEU A 77 6.75 1.65 7.58
C LEU A 77 6.44 2.94 8.36
N GLU A 78 5.20 3.07 8.82
CA GLU A 78 4.75 4.20 9.62
C GLU A 78 4.11 3.74 10.93
N LEU A 79 4.55 4.33 12.04
CA LEU A 79 3.99 4.07 13.36
C LEU A 79 3.62 5.41 13.99
N PRO A 80 2.34 5.82 13.90
CA PRO A 80 1.91 7.10 14.44
C PRO A 80 2.16 7.16 15.96
N ALA A 81 2.69 8.27 16.48
CA ALA A 81 3.12 8.37 17.88
C ALA A 81 2.01 8.14 18.93
N ARG A 82 0.73 8.22 18.53
CA ARG A 82 -0.45 7.99 19.38
C ARG A 82 -1.15 6.66 19.11
N SER A 83 -0.62 5.85 18.20
CA SER A 83 -1.20 4.58 17.78
C SER A 83 -0.20 3.45 17.97
N LEU A 84 -0.67 2.34 18.52
CA LEU A 84 0.10 1.08 18.59
C LEU A 84 -0.12 0.21 17.35
N THR A 85 -0.33 0.86 16.21
CA THR A 85 -0.61 0.18 14.93
C THR A 85 0.45 0.59 13.93
N LEU A 86 1.29 -0.38 13.54
CA LEU A 86 2.26 -0.20 12.48
C LEU A 86 1.54 -0.34 11.13
N GLU A 87 1.62 0.71 10.32
CA GLU A 87 1.16 0.72 8.94
C GLU A 87 2.31 0.33 8.00
N ILE A 88 2.02 -0.60 7.10
CA ILE A 88 2.97 -1.08 6.08
C ILE A 88 2.36 -0.78 4.70
N THR A 89 3.10 -0.05 3.88
CA THR A 89 2.72 0.35 2.52
C THR A 89 3.74 -0.16 1.52
N GLY A 90 3.30 -0.57 0.34
CA GLY A 90 4.16 -1.08 -0.73
C GLY A 90 3.41 -2.05 -1.64
N SER A 91 4.12 -2.67 -2.56
CA SER A 91 3.65 -3.84 -3.31
C SER A 91 3.36 -5.03 -2.37
N ASP A 92 2.58 -6.00 -2.84
CA ASP A 92 2.20 -7.15 -2.02
C ASP A 92 3.43 -7.92 -1.49
N GLU A 93 4.50 -8.00 -2.28
CA GLU A 93 5.75 -8.65 -1.90
C GLU A 93 6.52 -7.84 -0.86
N GLU A 94 6.68 -6.52 -1.05
CA GLU A 94 7.34 -5.64 -0.09
C GLU A 94 6.62 -5.66 1.27
N ARG A 95 5.28 -5.66 1.28
CA ARG A 95 4.51 -5.76 2.52
C ARG A 95 4.65 -7.13 3.19
N ARG A 96 4.71 -8.21 2.41
CA ARG A 96 4.97 -9.57 2.92
C ARG A 96 6.34 -9.68 3.59
N LEU A 97 7.38 -9.15 2.95
CA LEU A 97 8.74 -9.09 3.49
C LEU A 97 8.81 -8.22 4.74
N ALA A 98 8.17 -7.05 4.73
CA ALA A 98 8.14 -6.16 5.89
C ALA A 98 7.50 -6.83 7.12
N LYS A 99 6.33 -7.48 6.96
CA LYS A 99 5.65 -8.22 8.04
C LYS A 99 6.57 -9.26 8.67
N LYS A 100 7.23 -10.04 7.82
CA LYS A 100 8.14 -11.11 8.19
C LYS A 100 9.36 -10.61 8.97
N TYR A 101 9.99 -9.52 8.54
CA TYR A 101 11.10 -8.93 9.29
C TYR A 101 10.65 -8.29 10.60
N VAL A 102 9.46 -7.67 10.61
CA VAL A 102 8.84 -7.12 11.83
C VAL A 102 8.59 -8.23 12.86
N GLU A 103 8.05 -9.38 12.44
CA GLU A 103 7.87 -10.56 13.30
C GLU A 103 9.20 -11.09 13.84
N CYS A 104 10.23 -11.17 13.00
CA CYS A 104 11.57 -11.59 13.41
C CYS A 104 12.14 -10.68 14.49
N VAL A 105 12.04 -9.36 14.30
CA VAL A 105 12.52 -8.37 15.29
C VAL A 105 11.70 -8.46 16.59
N MET A 106 10.38 -8.66 16.52
CA MET A 106 9.58 -8.88 17.74
C MET A 106 10.00 -10.16 18.49
N ALA A 107 10.31 -11.23 17.77
CA ALA A 107 10.76 -12.48 18.38
C ALA A 107 12.09 -12.31 19.15
N GLN A 108 13.03 -11.52 18.62
CA GLN A 108 14.31 -11.20 19.30
C GLN A 108 14.12 -10.53 20.66
N ARG A 109 13.02 -9.81 20.87
CA ARG A 109 12.70 -9.20 22.17
C ARG A 109 12.31 -10.25 23.21
N VAL A 110 11.62 -11.31 22.79
CA VAL A 110 11.08 -12.36 23.66
C VAL A 110 12.16 -13.39 24.00
N GLY A 111 13.09 -13.65 23.09
CA GLY A 111 14.21 -14.56 23.32
C GLY A 111 15.05 -14.79 22.07
N ASP A 112 15.91 -15.80 22.15
CA ASP A 112 16.79 -16.16 21.03
C ASP A 112 15.97 -16.59 19.81
N VAL A 113 16.29 -15.99 18.66
CA VAL A 113 15.70 -16.38 17.38
C VAL A 113 16.64 -17.39 16.73
N VAL A 114 16.21 -18.65 16.71
CA VAL A 114 16.90 -19.70 15.97
C VAL A 114 16.36 -19.70 14.54
N LEU A 115 17.25 -19.40 13.59
CA LEU A 115 17.00 -19.58 12.17
C LEU A 115 17.48 -20.98 11.81
N ASP A 116 16.57 -21.84 11.37
CA ASP A 116 16.90 -23.18 10.86
C ASP A 116 17.00 -23.11 9.33
N ASP A 117 17.88 -23.91 8.71
CA ASP A 117 17.99 -24.01 7.24
C ASP A 117 16.67 -24.45 6.59
N ARG A 118 15.77 -25.08 7.37
CA ARG A 118 14.42 -25.49 6.94
C ARG A 118 13.35 -24.43 7.20
N ASP A 119 13.72 -23.29 7.76
CA ASP A 119 12.78 -22.20 7.96
C ASP A 119 12.43 -21.59 6.61
N SER A 120 11.35 -22.10 6.01
CA SER A 120 10.76 -21.59 4.76
C SER A 120 10.51 -20.07 4.79
N ARG A 121 10.48 -19.47 5.99
CA ARG A 121 10.48 -18.03 6.16
C ARG A 121 11.83 -17.39 5.84
N PHE A 122 12.91 -18.03 5.40
CA PHE A 122 14.13 -17.28 5.03
C PHE A 122 14.88 -17.83 3.82
N GLU A 123 14.30 -18.81 3.11
CA GLU A 123 14.93 -19.56 2.00
C GLU A 123 15.59 -18.68 0.92
N ASN A 124 15.11 -17.45 0.68
CA ASN A 124 15.66 -16.56 -0.35
C ASN A 124 16.21 -15.21 0.17
N ASP A 125 16.11 -14.95 1.47
CA ASP A 125 16.46 -13.63 2.06
C ASP A 125 17.68 -13.69 2.98
N CYS A 126 18.22 -14.88 3.22
CA CYS A 126 19.39 -15.05 4.08
C CYS A 126 20.32 -16.14 3.55
N THR A 127 21.56 -16.12 4.03
CA THR A 127 22.53 -17.19 3.81
C THR A 127 23.10 -17.56 5.17
N ILE A 128 22.99 -18.84 5.52
CA ILE A 128 23.51 -19.36 6.79
C ILE A 128 24.98 -19.70 6.62
N VAL A 129 25.82 -19.06 7.44
CA VAL A 129 27.27 -19.27 7.43
C VAL A 129 27.66 -19.93 8.76
N LEU A 130 28.20 -21.14 8.67
CA LEU A 130 28.70 -21.87 9.84
C LEU A 130 30.04 -21.29 10.27
N VAL A 131 30.11 -20.82 11.51
CA VAL A 131 31.31 -20.24 12.10
C VAL A 131 31.80 -21.14 13.24
N PRO A 132 33.08 -21.53 13.28
CA PRO A 132 33.68 -22.21 14.42
C PRO A 132 33.45 -21.44 15.73
N SER A 133 33.20 -22.15 16.83
CA SER A 133 32.80 -21.54 18.10
C SER A 133 33.85 -20.56 18.67
N ASP A 134 35.13 -20.85 18.43
CA ASP A 134 36.29 -20.02 18.76
C ASP A 134 36.39 -18.76 17.90
N CYS A 135 35.79 -18.76 16.71
CA CYS A 135 35.75 -17.62 15.79
C CYS A 135 34.57 -16.67 16.02
N ALA A 136 33.53 -17.08 16.76
CA ALA A 136 32.30 -16.31 16.93
C ALA A 136 32.53 -14.90 17.51
N GLY A 137 33.51 -14.75 18.41
CA GLY A 137 33.87 -13.45 18.98
C GLY A 137 34.44 -12.46 17.97
N PHE A 138 35.14 -12.94 16.94
CA PHE A 138 35.69 -12.11 15.87
C PHE A 138 34.61 -11.64 14.90
N VAL A 139 33.64 -12.50 14.60
CA VAL A 139 32.50 -12.18 13.72
C VAL A 139 31.51 -11.23 14.42
N THR A 140 31.26 -11.41 15.71
CA THR A 140 30.33 -10.54 16.45
C THR A 140 30.97 -9.21 16.86
N GLY A 141 32.25 -9.24 17.23
CA GLY A 141 32.97 -8.10 17.79
C GLY A 141 32.49 -7.72 19.20
N LYS A 142 33.24 -6.85 19.89
CA LYS A 142 32.91 -6.41 21.25
C LYS A 142 31.51 -5.77 21.29
N ASN A 143 30.60 -6.33 22.08
CA ASN A 143 29.21 -5.87 22.21
C ASN A 143 28.44 -5.76 20.86
N GLY A 144 28.77 -6.63 19.89
CA GLY A 144 28.14 -6.62 18.57
C GLY A 144 28.57 -5.45 17.67
N ALA A 145 29.67 -4.76 18.00
CA ALA A 145 30.10 -3.57 17.28
C ALA A 145 30.46 -3.85 15.81
N PHE A 146 31.07 -5.00 15.53
CA PHE A 146 31.48 -5.35 14.17
C PHE A 146 30.26 -5.62 13.28
N LEU A 147 29.28 -6.40 13.76
CA LEU A 147 28.03 -6.61 13.01
C LEU A 147 27.32 -5.28 12.69
N ARG A 148 27.27 -4.35 13.66
CA ARG A 148 26.68 -3.02 13.44
C ARG A 148 27.44 -2.16 12.45
N GLN A 149 28.75 -2.39 12.31
CA GLN A 149 29.57 -1.72 11.31
C GLN A 149 29.28 -2.30 9.93
N VAL A 150 29.29 -3.63 9.79
CA VAL A 150 28.94 -4.31 8.53
C VAL A 150 27.57 -3.86 8.03
N GLU A 151 26.56 -3.81 8.92
CA GLU A 151 25.22 -3.32 8.58
C GLU A 151 25.15 -1.86 8.10
N GLN A 152 26.17 -1.03 8.37
CA GLN A 152 26.24 0.37 7.94
C GLN A 152 27.00 0.56 6.62
N GLU A 153 27.83 -0.41 6.22
CA GLU A 153 28.69 -0.30 5.03
C GLU A 153 27.97 -0.62 3.72
N ASP A 154 26.77 -1.21 3.77
CA ASP A 154 25.85 -1.39 2.64
C ASP A 154 24.94 -0.18 2.42
#